data_AF-A0A679HET6-F1
#
_entry.id   AF-A0A679HET6-F1
#
_cell.length_a   1.000
_cell.length_b   1.000
_cell.length_c   1.000
_cell.angle_alpha   90.00
_cell.angle_beta   90.00
_cell.angle_gamma   90.00
#
_symmetry.space_group_name_H-M   'P 1'
#
loop_
_entity.id
_entity.type
_entity.pdbx_description
1 polymer ?
#
loop_
_entity_poly.entity_id
_entity_poly.type
_entity_poly.pdbx_seq_one_letter_code
_entity_poly.pdbx_strand_id
1 'polypeptide(L)'
;MAEWVTADSLLDATSQKIYLPPVPMLKQGELMQFPKLVMFLVLGSVMAGCSTTEWVHPNKPSDEYVNDYNKCQNAALRDPKLQQGSQLLILNATERCLQKEGWRLVEK
;
A
#
# COMPACT_ATOMS: atom_id res chain seq x y z
N MET A 1 22.41 -6.14 27.47
CA MET A 1 22.79 -6.64 26.14
C MET A 1 21.72 -7.66 25.79
N ALA A 2 20.68 -7.24 25.08
CA ALA A 2 19.53 -8.08 24.77
C ALA A 2 19.43 -8.17 23.25
N GLU A 3 19.51 -9.40 22.77
CA GLU A 3 19.47 -9.76 21.36
C GLU A 3 18.07 -9.51 20.79
N TRP A 4 18.02 -8.84 19.64
CA TRP A 4 16.79 -8.66 18.88
C TRP A 4 16.62 -9.87 17.97
N VAL A 5 15.55 -10.64 18.18
CA VAL A 5 15.09 -11.60 17.19
C VAL A 5 14.48 -10.80 16.05
N THR A 6 15.15 -10.77 14.90
CA THR A 6 14.65 -10.16 13.67
C THR A 6 13.50 -11.00 13.12
N ALA A 7 12.28 -10.46 13.21
CA ALA A 7 11.15 -10.93 12.42
C ALA A 7 11.29 -10.40 10.98
N ASP A 8 12.25 -10.97 10.25
CA ASP A 8 12.75 -10.50 8.95
C ASP A 8 12.01 -11.07 7.74
N SER A 9 10.69 -11.27 7.80
CA SER A 9 10.04 -12.01 6.71
C SER A 9 8.62 -11.60 6.30
N LEU A 10 8.12 -10.45 6.73
CA LEU A 10 6.89 -9.91 6.16
C LEU A 10 6.95 -8.38 6.26
N LEU A 11 7.34 -7.71 5.17
CA LEU A 11 6.94 -6.34 4.76
C LEU A 11 7.90 -5.82 3.68
N ASP A 12 8.15 -6.60 2.62
CA ASP A 12 8.87 -6.12 1.42
C ASP A 12 7.86 -5.84 0.30
N ALA A 13 6.95 -4.88 0.52
CA ALA A 13 6.06 -4.38 -0.54
C ALA A 13 5.38 -3.03 -0.24
N THR A 14 5.92 -2.16 0.62
CA THR A 14 5.42 -0.77 0.72
C THR A 14 6.53 0.16 1.20
N SER A 15 7.49 0.45 0.32
CA SER A 15 8.38 1.61 0.50
C SER A 15 7.61 2.91 0.23
N GLN A 16 6.70 3.25 1.13
CA GLN A 16 6.27 4.62 1.34
C GLN A 16 6.48 4.91 2.82
N LYS A 17 7.61 5.53 3.16
CA LYS A 17 7.84 6.15 4.48
C LYS A 17 6.79 7.24 4.67
N ILE A 18 5.61 6.84 5.13
CA ILE A 18 4.70 7.74 5.81
C ILE A 18 5.45 8.11 7.09
N TYR A 19 5.92 9.36 7.18
CA TYR A 19 6.39 9.92 8.43
C TYR A 19 5.17 10.03 9.36
N LEU A 20 4.82 8.94 10.04
CA LEU A 20 3.88 9.01 11.14
C LEU A 20 4.54 9.84 12.25
N PRO A 21 3.89 10.88 12.78
CA PRO A 21 4.39 11.56 13.96
C PRO A 21 4.54 10.54 15.10
N PRO A 22 5.53 10.69 15.99
CA PRO A 22 5.69 9.82 17.14
C PRO A 22 4.40 9.83 17.95
N VAL A 23 3.71 8.69 17.97
CA VAL A 23 2.52 8.49 18.79
C VAL A 23 2.97 8.60 20.25
N PRO A 24 2.40 9.50 21.07
CA PRO A 24 2.69 9.49 22.49
C PRO A 24 2.23 8.14 23.04
N MET A 25 3.20 7.34 23.53
CA MET A 25 2.95 6.13 24.29
C MET A 25 2.09 6.52 25.50
N LEU A 26 0.78 6.32 25.38
CA LEU A 26 -0.16 6.51 26.48
C LEU A 26 0.20 5.51 27.57
N LYS A 27 0.62 6.06 28.71
CA LYS A 27 0.99 5.33 29.92
C LYS A 27 -0.13 4.35 30.27
N GLN A 28 0.19 3.07 30.23
CA GLN A 28 -0.70 1.93 30.44
C GLN A 28 -1.11 1.82 31.92
N GLY A 29 -1.90 2.78 32.40
CA GLY A 29 -2.24 2.91 33.82
C GLY A 29 -3.63 3.44 34.15
N GLU A 30 -4.46 3.83 33.19
CA GLU A 30 -5.80 4.39 33.46
C GLU A 30 -6.84 3.94 32.40
N LEU A 31 -6.75 2.71 31.89
CA LEU A 31 -7.62 2.21 30.80
C LEU A 31 -9.06 1.83 31.25
N MET A 32 -9.41 2.07 32.52
CA MET A 32 -10.65 1.60 33.15
C MET A 32 -11.69 2.70 33.44
N GLN A 33 -11.56 3.92 32.89
CA GLN A 33 -12.50 5.02 33.22
C GLN A 33 -13.52 5.35 32.10
N PHE A 34 -13.37 4.85 30.87
CA PHE A 34 -14.24 5.24 29.74
C PHE A 34 -14.76 4.05 28.92
N PRO A 35 -15.75 3.28 29.43
CA PRO A 35 -16.29 2.10 28.75
C PRO A 35 -16.90 2.43 27.37
N LYS A 36 -17.39 3.68 27.20
CA LYS A 36 -17.93 4.17 25.92
C LYS A 36 -16.85 4.29 24.84
N LEU A 37 -15.66 4.79 25.19
CA LEU A 37 -14.54 4.95 24.24
C LEU A 37 -13.98 3.59 23.78
N VAL A 38 -13.91 2.63 24.69
CA VAL A 38 -13.50 1.25 24.37
C VAL A 38 -14.50 0.61 23.40
N MET A 39 -15.79 0.80 23.61
CA MET A 39 -16.83 0.30 22.70
C MET A 39 -16.73 0.92 21.31
N PHE A 40 -16.44 2.22 21.19
CA PHE A 40 -16.23 2.88 19.90
C PHE A 40 -14.97 2.42 19.18
N LEU A 41 -13.87 2.14 19.90
CA LEU A 41 -12.64 1.62 19.31
C LEU A 41 -12.80 0.17 18.82
N VAL A 42 -13.50 -0.66 19.59
CA VAL A 42 -13.81 -2.04 19.20
C VAL A 42 -14.81 -2.08 18.05
N LEU A 43 -15.82 -1.21 18.05
CA LEU A 43 -16.78 -1.12 16.94
C LEU A 43 -16.13 -0.55 15.66
N GLY A 44 -15.23 0.41 15.80
CA GLY A 44 -14.49 1.01 14.70
C GLY A 44 -13.49 0.06 14.03
N SER A 45 -12.83 -0.84 14.79
CA SER A 45 -11.94 -1.85 14.21
C SER A 45 -12.70 -2.98 13.49
N VAL A 46 -13.92 -3.31 13.95
CA VAL A 46 -14.78 -4.33 13.30
C VAL A 46 -15.38 -3.82 11.98
N MET A 47 -15.55 -2.50 11.81
CA MET A 47 -16.06 -1.89 10.56
C MET A 47 -14.97 -1.55 9.53
N ALA A 48 -13.68 -1.73 9.86
CA ALA A 48 -12.61 -1.66 8.86
C ALA A 48 -12.63 -2.93 8.00
N GLY A 49 -13.58 -3.02 7.07
CA GLY A 49 -13.57 -4.03 6.02
C GLY A 49 -12.28 -3.92 5.22
N CYS A 50 -11.41 -4.92 5.31
CA CYS A 50 -10.17 -4.99 4.56
C CYS A 50 -10.48 -5.38 3.10
N SER A 51 -11.00 -4.43 2.32
CA SER A 51 -11.08 -4.59 0.86
C SER A 51 -9.67 -4.53 0.30
N THR A 52 -9.16 -5.65 -0.20
CA THR A 52 -7.82 -5.72 -0.77
C THR A 52 -7.93 -5.64 -2.27
N THR A 53 -7.29 -4.64 -2.87
CA THR A 53 -7.18 -4.53 -4.32
C THR A 53 -5.87 -5.16 -4.78
N GLU A 54 -5.96 -6.08 -5.74
CA GLU A 54 -4.79 -6.77 -6.28
C GLU A 54 -4.74 -6.67 -7.81
N TRP A 55 -3.54 -6.67 -8.36
CA TRP A 55 -3.31 -6.76 -9.80
C TRP A 55 -3.15 -8.22 -10.22
N VAL A 56 -3.99 -8.67 -11.15
CA VAL A 56 -3.98 -10.04 -11.67
C VAL A 56 -3.80 -10.05 -13.18
N HIS A 57 -3.09 -11.08 -13.66
CA HIS A 57 -2.93 -11.35 -15.09
C HIS A 57 -3.35 -12.79 -15.38
N PRO A 58 -4.13 -13.07 -16.44
CA PRO A 58 -4.69 -14.40 -16.69
C PRO A 58 -3.63 -15.45 -17.03
N ASN A 59 -2.49 -15.04 -17.60
CA ASN A 59 -1.45 -15.95 -18.11
C ASN A 59 -0.06 -15.76 -17.48
N LYS A 60 0.07 -14.84 -16.50
CA LYS A 60 1.37 -14.50 -15.88
C LYS A 60 1.26 -14.60 -14.36
N PRO A 61 2.32 -15.05 -13.66
CA PRO A 61 2.35 -15.03 -12.20
C PRO A 61 2.46 -13.60 -11.66
N SER A 62 2.01 -13.39 -10.43
CA SER A 62 2.05 -12.08 -9.75
C SER A 62 3.46 -11.50 -9.63
N ASP A 63 4.50 -12.33 -9.63
CA ASP A 63 5.89 -11.89 -9.49
C ASP A 63 6.36 -11.09 -10.72
N GLU A 64 5.76 -11.35 -11.89
CA GLU A 64 6.05 -10.61 -13.12
C GLU A 64 5.42 -9.21 -13.13
N TYR A 65 4.46 -8.95 -12.24
CA TYR A 65 3.79 -7.64 -12.13
C TYR A 65 4.82 -6.52 -11.95
N VAL A 66 5.80 -6.71 -11.06
CA VAL A 66 6.80 -5.70 -10.75
C VAL A 66 7.65 -5.37 -11.97
N ASN A 67 7.99 -6.38 -12.77
CA ASN A 67 8.78 -6.18 -13.99
C ASN A 67 7.99 -5.39 -15.05
N ASP A 68 6.74 -5.78 -15.31
CA ASP A 68 5.86 -5.09 -16.24
C ASP A 68 5.52 -3.67 -15.77
N TYR A 69 5.33 -3.48 -14.46
CA TYR A 69 5.15 -2.17 -13.84
C TYR A 69 6.34 -1.25 -14.07
N ASN A 70 7.56 -1.74 -13.80
CA ASN A 70 8.78 -0.96 -14.00
C ASN A 70 9.00 -0.59 -15.47
N LYS A 71 8.69 -1.52 -16.39
CA LYS A 71 8.72 -1.26 -17.84
C LYS A 71 7.73 -0.15 -18.22
N CYS A 72 6.50 -0.24 -17.75
CA CYS A 72 5.45 0.76 -18.01
C CYS A 72 5.76 2.13 -17.38
N GLN A 73 6.27 2.16 -16.15
CA GLN A 73 6.66 3.39 -15.47
C GLN A 73 7.81 4.08 -16.20
N ASN A 74 8.83 3.33 -16.61
CA ASN A 74 9.94 3.86 -17.40
C ASN A 74 9.46 4.43 -18.74
N ALA A 75 8.51 3.77 -19.40
CA ALA A 75 7.90 4.29 -20.62
C ALA A 75 7.14 5.61 -20.36
N ALA A 76 6.39 5.71 -19.26
CA ALA A 76 5.67 6.92 -18.87
C ALA A 76 6.61 8.09 -18.54
N LEU A 77 7.74 7.84 -17.87
CA LEU A 77 8.75 8.87 -17.55
C LEU A 77 9.49 9.39 -18.80
N ARG A 78 9.61 8.55 -19.83
CA ARG A 78 10.25 8.92 -21.10
C ARG A 78 9.34 9.72 -22.02
N ASP A 79 8.04 9.78 -21.74
CA ASP A 79 7.11 10.55 -22.56
C ASP A 79 7.25 12.05 -22.26
N PRO A 80 7.72 12.86 -23.23
CA PRO A 80 7.93 14.30 -23.02
C PRO A 80 6.63 15.05 -22.69
N LYS A 81 5.46 14.50 -23.06
CA LYS A 81 4.15 15.09 -22.73
C LYS A 81 3.80 14.95 -21.25
N LEU A 82 4.36 13.95 -20.57
CA LEU A 82 4.13 13.69 -19.16
C LEU A 82 5.20 14.33 -18.25
N GLN A 83 6.36 14.70 -18.78
CA GLN A 83 7.45 15.33 -18.01
C GLN A 83 7.13 16.74 -17.49
N GLN A 84 6.21 17.47 -18.14
CA GLN A 84 5.68 18.75 -17.64
C GLN A 84 4.43 18.57 -16.76
N GLY A 85 3.95 17.34 -16.61
CA GLY A 85 2.72 17.01 -15.90
C GLY A 85 2.92 16.75 -14.41
N SER A 86 1.80 16.57 -13.70
CA SER A 86 1.82 16.12 -12.30
C SER A 86 2.14 14.64 -12.19
N GLN A 87 2.64 14.20 -11.03
CA GLN A 87 2.87 12.79 -10.69
C GLN A 87 1.64 11.89 -10.95
N LEU A 88 0.44 12.46 -10.84
CA LEU A 88 -0.81 11.76 -11.10
C LEU A 88 -0.97 11.35 -12.57
N LEU A 89 -0.46 12.14 -13.51
CA LEU A 89 -0.51 11.80 -14.93
C LEU A 89 0.43 10.62 -15.26
N ILE A 90 1.60 10.57 -14.61
CA ILE A 90 2.55 9.46 -14.74
C ILE A 90 1.91 8.16 -14.20
N LEU A 91 1.25 8.24 -13.04
CA LEU A 91 0.50 7.11 -12.49
C LEU A 91 -0.60 6.63 -13.44
N ASN A 92 -1.42 7.55 -13.96
CA ASN A 92 -2.49 7.21 -14.89
C ASN A 92 -1.96 6.58 -16.20
N ALA A 93 -0.87 7.11 -16.75
CA ALA A 93 -0.23 6.55 -17.94
C ALA A 93 0.35 5.15 -17.69
N THR A 94 0.96 4.95 -16.52
CA THR A 94 1.48 3.64 -16.09
C THR A 94 0.35 2.63 -15.96
N GLU A 95 -0.78 3.02 -15.36
CA GLU A 95 -1.97 2.17 -15.21
C GLU A 95 -2.55 1.76 -16.56
N ARG A 96 -2.68 2.69 -17.51
CA ARG A 96 -3.13 2.38 -18.88
C ARG A 96 -2.18 1.42 -19.61
N CYS A 97 -0.88 1.51 -19.34
CA CYS A 97 0.11 0.61 -19.92
C CYS A 97 -0.05 -0.81 -19.35
N LEU A 98 -0.23 -0.95 -18.04
CA LEU A 98 -0.48 -2.23 -17.38
C LEU A 98 -1.77 -2.90 -17.89
N GLN A 99 -2.84 -2.11 -18.04
CA GLN A 99 -4.08 -2.60 -18.63
C GLN A 99 -3.89 -3.13 -20.07
N LYS A 100 -3.01 -2.50 -20.86
CA LYS A 100 -2.67 -2.98 -22.22
C LYS A 100 -1.82 -4.25 -22.20
N GLU A 101 -0.94 -4.41 -21.22
CA GLU A 101 -0.17 -5.64 -20.98
C GLU A 101 -1.07 -6.78 -20.46
N GLY A 102 -2.34 -6.50 -20.12
CA GLY A 102 -3.35 -7.49 -19.73
C GLY A 102 -3.56 -7.60 -18.23
N TRP A 103 -2.90 -6.74 -17.44
CA TRP A 103 -3.09 -6.68 -15.99
C TRP A 103 -4.42 -6.00 -15.65
N ARG A 104 -5.14 -6.57 -14.68
CA ARG A 104 -6.41 -6.03 -14.19
C ARG A 104 -6.39 -5.88 -12.69
N LEU A 105 -6.92 -4.76 -12.21
CA LEU A 105 -7.15 -4.55 -10.79
C LEU A 105 -8.46 -5.26 -10.39
N VAL A 106 -8.41 -6.11 -9.38
CA VAL A 106 -9.55 -6.85 -8.84
C VAL A 106 -9.66 -6.57 -7.35
N GLU A 107 -10.87 -6.26 -6.88
CA GLU A 107 -11.18 -6.13 -5.46
C GLU A 107 -11.54 -7.51 -4.89
N LYS A 108 -11.00 -7.87 -3.74
CA LYS A 108 -11.25 -9.12 -3.00
C LYS A 108 -11.92 -8.87 -1.65
#